data_AF-X0Y4K8-F1
#
_entry.id   AF-X0Y4K8-F1
#
_cell.length_a   1.000
_cell.length_b   1.000
_cell.length_c   1.000
_cell.angle_alpha   90.00
_cell.angle_beta   90.00
_cell.angle_gamma   90.00
#
_symmetry.space_group_name_H-M   'P 1'
#
loop_
_entity.id
_entity.type
_entity.pdbx_description
1 polymer ?
#
loop_
_entity_poly.entity_id
_entity_poly.type
_entity_poly.pdbx_seq_one_letter_code
_entity_poly.pdbx_strand_id
1 'polypeptide(L)'
;METLEIEKIKVNDAKVLAEATLETINDIHEYVEFNEYQYKNNVNPSFIDEEELKSEIMNLSLNQRKKLKRAINAFRIKGSLQSVNRFYHFIMKKVLKSDTRIGVIFGKKQLEIVAKRKKFVAARNEMLKMRNEYHMEKADFYKLRIANGQKLQ
;
A
#
# COMPACT_ATOMS: atom_id res chain seq x y z
N MET A 1 -0.03 6.25 -17.85
CA MET A 1 0.16 4.79 -17.86
C MET A 1 -0.78 4.25 -18.91
N GLU A 2 -0.25 3.97 -20.10
CA GLU A 2 -0.95 3.19 -21.11
C GLU A 2 -1.43 1.89 -20.49
N THR A 3 -2.63 1.45 -20.85
CA THR A 3 -3.12 0.12 -20.53
C THR A 3 -2.24 -0.89 -21.27
N LEU A 4 -1.17 -1.33 -20.62
CA LEU A 4 -0.34 -2.44 -21.07
C LEU A 4 -1.29 -3.60 -21.43
N GLU A 5 -1.25 -4.04 -22.68
CA GLU A 5 -1.92 -5.27 -23.10
C GLU A 5 -1.38 -6.38 -22.20
N ILE A 6 -2.20 -6.83 -21.25
CA ILE A 6 -1.80 -7.87 -20.31
C ILE A 6 -1.72 -9.16 -21.11
N GLU A 7 -0.51 -9.54 -21.52
CA GLU A 7 -0.27 -10.86 -22.08
C GLU A 7 -0.87 -11.91 -21.14
N LYS A 8 -1.70 -12.79 -21.70
CA LYS A 8 -2.39 -13.81 -20.92
C LYS A 8 -1.37 -14.86 -20.45
N ILE A 9 -0.83 -14.67 -19.25
CA ILE A 9 0.04 -15.67 -18.60
C ILE A 9 -0.68 -17.01 -18.52
N LYS A 10 -0.18 -18.04 -19.22
CA LYS A 10 -0.75 -19.39 -19.18
C LYS A 10 -0.28 -20.09 -17.89
N VAL A 11 -1.21 -20.36 -16.98
CA VAL A 11 -0.90 -20.98 -15.67
C VAL A 11 -0.33 -22.39 -15.78
N ASN A 12 -0.68 -23.10 -16.85
CA ASN A 12 -0.24 -24.47 -17.07
C ASN A 12 1.23 -24.55 -17.51
N ASP A 13 1.75 -23.45 -18.03
CA ASP A 13 3.15 -23.35 -18.45
C ASP A 13 3.96 -22.70 -17.33
N ALA A 14 4.67 -23.54 -16.58
CA ALA A 14 5.46 -23.11 -15.44
C ALA A 14 6.64 -22.23 -15.85
N LYS A 15 7.17 -22.44 -17.06
CA LYS A 15 8.32 -21.69 -17.59
C LYS A 15 7.90 -20.26 -17.88
N VAL A 16 6.79 -20.09 -18.61
CA VAL A 16 6.19 -18.78 -18.89
C VAL A 16 5.84 -18.05 -17.58
N LEU A 17 5.34 -18.77 -16.58
CA LEU A 17 5.04 -18.17 -15.28
C LEU A 17 6.31 -17.71 -14.53
N ALA A 18 7.42 -18.46 -14.63
CA ALA A 18 8.70 -18.09 -14.03
C ALA A 18 9.28 -16.84 -14.68
N GLU A 19 9.27 -16.77 -16.02
CA GLU A 19 9.71 -15.59 -16.79
C GLU A 19 8.87 -14.36 -16.43
N ALA A 20 7.54 -14.48 -16.42
CA ALA A 20 6.65 -13.38 -16.02
C ALA A 20 6.88 -12.94 -14.56
N THR A 21 7.32 -13.84 -13.69
CA THR A 21 7.61 -13.51 -12.28
C THR A 21 8.86 -12.64 -12.17
N LEU A 22 9.91 -12.94 -12.94
CA LEU A 22 11.14 -12.14 -12.97
C LEU A 22 10.93 -10.78 -13.59
N GLU A 23 10.20 -10.74 -14.72
CA GLU A 23 9.79 -9.48 -15.33
C GLU A 23 9.00 -8.63 -14.32
N THR A 24 8.07 -9.23 -13.57
CA THR A 24 7.33 -8.53 -12.52
C THR A 24 8.24 -8.01 -11.39
N ILE A 25 9.33 -8.70 -11.04
CA ILE A 25 10.29 -8.19 -10.05
C ILE A 25 10.97 -6.91 -10.57
N ASN A 26 11.36 -6.89 -11.85
CA ASN A 26 11.94 -5.71 -12.49
C ASN A 26 10.93 -4.57 -12.61
N ASP A 27 9.70 -4.86 -13.07
CA ASP A 27 8.60 -3.89 -13.14
C ASP A 27 8.35 -3.24 -11.77
N ILE A 28 8.43 -4.03 -10.68
CA ILE A 28 8.29 -3.53 -9.32
C ILE A 28 9.48 -2.64 -8.94
N HIS A 29 10.70 -2.98 -9.33
CA HIS A 29 11.88 -2.17 -9.03
C HIS A 29 11.76 -0.79 -9.68
N GLU A 30 11.44 -0.74 -10.97
CA GLU A 30 11.18 0.50 -11.70
C GLU A 30 10.03 1.30 -11.07
N TYR A 31 8.95 0.61 -10.68
CA TYR A 31 7.84 1.25 -9.97
C TYR A 31 8.25 1.85 -8.63
N VAL A 32 9.12 1.18 -7.86
CA VAL A 32 9.63 1.68 -6.58
C VAL A 32 10.48 2.92 -6.79
N GLU A 33 11.37 2.92 -7.77
CA GLU A 33 12.23 4.05 -8.11
C GLU A 33 11.42 5.25 -8.61
N PHE A 34 10.52 5.03 -9.57
CA PHE A 34 9.68 6.07 -10.16
C PHE A 34 8.83 6.80 -9.11
N ASN A 35 8.36 6.09 -8.08
CA ASN A 35 7.54 6.67 -7.03
C ASN A 35 8.34 7.16 -5.80
N GLU A 36 9.68 7.13 -5.85
CA GLU A 36 10.57 7.41 -4.73
C GLU A 36 10.24 6.59 -3.46
N TYR A 37 9.78 5.35 -3.63
CA TYR A 37 9.49 4.42 -2.53
C TYR A 37 10.77 3.80 -1.96
N GLN A 38 10.64 3.12 -0.83
CA GLN A 38 11.77 2.53 -0.12
C GLN A 38 11.49 1.07 0.25
N TYR A 39 12.50 0.22 0.14
CA TYR A 39 12.44 -1.12 0.71
C TYR A 39 12.55 -1.04 2.24
N LYS A 40 11.63 -1.70 2.91
CA LYS A 40 11.59 -1.80 4.36
C LYS A 40 12.86 -2.51 4.85
N ASN A 41 13.50 -1.94 5.87
CA ASN A 41 14.72 -2.48 6.48
C ASN A 41 15.88 -2.69 5.47
N ASN A 42 15.88 -1.98 4.34
CA ASN A 42 16.88 -2.11 3.26
C ASN A 42 16.99 -3.52 2.66
N VAL A 43 15.93 -4.33 2.79
CA VAL A 43 15.88 -5.68 2.21
C VAL A 43 15.40 -5.57 0.75
N ASN A 44 16.34 -5.34 -0.16
CA ASN A 44 16.12 -5.24 -1.60
C ASN A 44 16.00 -6.66 -2.22
N PRO A 45 15.04 -6.94 -3.12
CA PRO A 45 14.96 -8.21 -3.87
C PRO A 45 16.23 -8.65 -4.63
N SER A 46 17.25 -7.80 -4.82
CA SER A 46 18.48 -8.17 -5.54
C SER A 46 19.24 -9.39 -4.99
N PHE A 47 18.97 -9.85 -3.76
CA PHE A 47 19.56 -11.09 -3.23
C PHE A 47 18.84 -12.36 -3.69
N ILE A 48 17.67 -12.25 -4.33
CA ILE A 48 16.93 -13.42 -4.81
C ILE A 48 17.70 -13.99 -6.00
N ASP A 49 18.16 -15.23 -5.87
CA ASP A 49 18.76 -15.98 -6.96
C ASP A 49 17.68 -16.31 -8.01
N GLU A 50 17.89 -15.86 -9.24
CA GLU A 50 16.96 -16.07 -10.34
C GLU A 50 16.81 -17.54 -10.72
N GLU A 51 17.89 -18.33 -10.66
CA GLU A 51 17.88 -19.74 -11.01
C GLU A 51 17.13 -20.54 -9.96
N GLU A 52 17.39 -20.26 -8.68
CA GLU A 52 16.65 -20.84 -7.56
C GLU A 52 15.16 -20.53 -7.68
N LEU A 53 14.82 -19.25 -7.90
CA LEU A 53 13.43 -18.82 -8.04
C LEU A 53 12.73 -19.52 -9.22
N LYS A 54 13.37 -19.60 -10.39
CA LYS A 54 12.82 -20.32 -11.54
C LYS A 54 12.54 -21.77 -11.18
N SER A 55 13.51 -22.46 -10.57
CA SER A 55 13.36 -23.87 -10.19
C SER A 55 12.20 -24.10 -9.22
N GLU A 56 12.05 -23.26 -8.20
CA GLU A 56 10.96 -23.36 -7.23
C GLU A 56 9.60 -23.07 -7.85
N ILE A 57 9.51 -22.12 -8.80
CA ILE A 57 8.28 -21.86 -9.55
C ILE A 57 7.86 -23.07 -10.39
N MET A 58 8.83 -23.75 -11.02
CA MET A 58 8.57 -24.97 -11.78
C MET A 58 7.97 -26.06 -10.89
N ASN A 59 8.38 -26.13 -9.62
CA ASN A 59 7.90 -27.11 -8.64
C ASN A 59 6.56 -26.75 -7.97
N LEU A 60 5.99 -25.57 -8.24
CA LEU A 60 4.72 -25.17 -7.63
C LEU A 60 3.55 -26.03 -8.11
N SER A 61 2.64 -26.35 -7.18
CA SER A 61 1.34 -26.93 -7.52
C SER A 61 0.49 -25.99 -8.38
N LEU A 62 -0.46 -26.53 -9.15
CA LEU A 62 -1.38 -25.74 -9.97
C LEU A 62 -2.09 -24.65 -9.16
N ASN A 63 -2.48 -24.94 -7.92
CA ASN A 63 -3.14 -23.99 -7.03
C ASN A 63 -2.20 -22.85 -6.60
N GLN A 64 -0.92 -23.14 -6.35
CA GLN A 64 0.08 -22.12 -6.07
C GLN A 64 0.36 -21.27 -7.31
N ARG A 65 0.50 -21.89 -8.49
CA ARG A 65 0.69 -21.18 -9.77
C ARG A 65 -0.46 -20.21 -10.07
N LYS A 66 -1.71 -20.64 -9.83
CA LYS A 66 -2.90 -19.76 -9.93
C LYS A 66 -2.81 -18.56 -8.98
N LYS A 67 -2.32 -18.76 -7.74
CA LYS A 67 -2.15 -17.67 -6.76
C LYS A 67 -1.03 -16.73 -7.16
N LEU A 68 0.09 -17.24 -7.65
CA LEU A 68 1.21 -16.45 -8.17
C LEU A 68 0.75 -15.57 -9.33
N LYS A 69 0.08 -16.15 -10.34
CA LYS A 69 -0.50 -15.39 -11.45
C LYS A 69 -1.43 -14.28 -10.98
N ARG A 70 -2.29 -14.55 -9.98
CA ARG A 70 -3.17 -13.52 -9.42
C ARG A 70 -2.39 -12.39 -8.76
N ALA A 71 -1.28 -12.69 -8.10
CA ALA A 71 -0.41 -11.68 -7.49
C ALA A 71 0.26 -10.82 -8.56
N ILE A 72 0.82 -11.43 -9.61
CA ILE A 72 1.39 -10.74 -10.78
C ILE A 72 0.35 -9.81 -11.41
N ASN A 73 -0.82 -10.35 -11.76
CA ASN A 73 -1.88 -9.57 -12.38
C ASN A 73 -2.38 -8.42 -11.49
N ALA A 74 -2.48 -8.65 -10.17
CA ALA A 74 -2.89 -7.60 -9.24
C ALA A 74 -1.89 -6.43 -9.19
N PHE A 75 -0.60 -6.71 -9.40
CA PHE A 75 0.39 -5.66 -9.59
C PHE A 75 0.25 -5.00 -10.96
N ARG A 76 0.28 -5.76 -12.06
CA ARG A 76 0.23 -5.21 -13.43
C ARG A 76 -1.02 -4.37 -13.73
N ILE A 77 -2.18 -4.73 -13.16
CA ILE A 77 -3.43 -3.98 -13.36
C ILE A 77 -3.47 -2.68 -12.54
N LYS A 78 -3.06 -2.73 -11.26
CA LYS A 78 -3.31 -1.64 -10.31
C LYS A 78 -2.09 -0.83 -9.93
N GLY A 79 -0.90 -1.44 -9.91
CA GLY A 79 0.35 -0.78 -9.49
C GLY A 79 0.24 -0.11 -8.12
N SER A 80 0.07 -0.90 -7.04
CA SER A 80 -0.09 -0.36 -5.68
C SER A 80 0.90 -0.98 -4.71
N LEU A 81 1.32 -0.24 -3.67
CA LEU A 81 2.15 -0.80 -2.59
C LEU A 81 1.57 -2.08 -1.98
N GLN A 82 0.25 -2.18 -1.87
CA GLN A 82 -0.40 -3.37 -1.34
C GLN A 82 -0.23 -4.58 -2.29
N SER A 83 -0.37 -4.39 -3.60
CA SER A 83 -0.14 -5.47 -4.56
C SER A 83 1.34 -5.87 -4.62
N VAL A 84 2.27 -4.91 -4.57
CA VAL A 84 3.72 -5.17 -4.45
C VAL A 84 4.03 -6.00 -3.21
N ASN A 85 3.57 -5.58 -2.03
CA ASN A 85 3.82 -6.28 -0.78
C ASN A 85 3.18 -7.68 -0.74
N ARG A 86 2.00 -7.85 -1.34
CA ARG A 86 1.37 -9.17 -1.49
C ARG A 86 2.16 -10.08 -2.42
N PHE A 87 2.69 -9.55 -3.51
CA PHE A 87 3.54 -10.29 -4.44
C PHE A 87 4.80 -10.80 -3.73
N TYR A 88 5.59 -9.92 -3.11
CA TYR A 88 6.78 -10.35 -2.39
C TYR A 88 6.47 -11.29 -1.22
N HIS A 89 5.38 -11.06 -0.48
CA HIS A 89 4.98 -11.99 0.56
C HIS A 89 4.74 -13.40 0.00
N PHE A 90 4.12 -13.50 -1.18
CA PHE A 90 3.89 -14.78 -1.82
C PHE A 90 5.21 -15.43 -2.25
N ILE A 91 6.10 -14.68 -2.92
CA ILE A 91 7.42 -15.18 -3.35
C ILE A 91 8.20 -15.72 -2.15
N MET A 92 8.42 -14.89 -1.14
CA MET A 92 9.25 -15.27 0.01
C MET A 92 8.65 -16.43 0.79
N LYS A 93 7.36 -16.38 1.11
CA LYS A 93 6.73 -17.38 2.01
C LYS A 93 6.31 -18.67 1.30
N LYS A 94 5.90 -18.60 0.03
CA LYS A 94 5.25 -19.73 -0.66
C LYS A 94 6.08 -20.32 -1.79
N VAL A 95 7.03 -19.58 -2.34
CA VAL A 95 7.95 -20.07 -3.37
C VAL A 95 9.28 -20.42 -2.71
N LEU A 96 10.02 -19.43 -2.22
CA LEU A 96 11.35 -19.60 -1.63
C LEU A 96 11.34 -20.16 -0.20
N LYS A 97 10.16 -20.20 0.45
CA LYS A 97 9.98 -20.66 1.85
C LYS A 97 10.96 -20.00 2.84
N SER A 98 11.36 -18.77 2.55
CA SER A 98 12.26 -17.98 3.37
C SER A 98 11.48 -17.17 4.41
N ASP A 99 12.05 -17.02 5.61
CA ASP A 99 11.51 -16.13 6.65
C ASP A 99 11.80 -14.64 6.39
N THR A 100 12.67 -14.36 5.42
CA THR A 100 13.00 -13.00 5.00
C THR A 100 11.76 -12.30 4.44
N ARG A 101 11.51 -11.08 4.91
CA ARG A 101 10.36 -10.27 4.48
C ARG A 101 10.83 -9.08 3.66
N ILE A 102 10.57 -9.13 2.37
CA ILE A 102 10.66 -7.97 1.50
C ILE A 102 9.36 -7.18 1.63
N GLY A 103 9.47 -5.89 1.92
CA GLY A 103 8.35 -4.98 1.93
C GLY A 103 8.76 -3.64 1.34
N VAL A 104 7.80 -2.94 0.74
CA VAL A 104 7.96 -1.60 0.19
C VAL A 104 7.06 -0.65 0.96
N ILE A 105 7.63 0.50 1.32
CA ILE A 105 6.97 1.60 2.03
C ILE A 105 7.14 2.90 1.27
N PHE A 106 6.33 3.91 1.62
CA PHE A 106 6.45 5.24 1.07
C PHE A 106 7.83 5.85 1.36
N GLY A 107 8.30 6.70 0.43
CA GLY A 107 9.51 7.47 0.61
C GLY A 107 9.42 8.46 1.77
N LYS A 108 10.58 8.91 2.24
CA LYS A 108 10.71 9.83 3.39
C LYS A 108 9.82 11.08 3.26
N LYS A 109 9.84 11.75 2.10
CA LYS A 109 9.02 12.95 1.84
C LYS A 109 7.52 12.67 1.97
N GLN A 110 7.04 11.57 1.39
CA GLN A 110 5.64 11.20 1.47
C GLN A 110 5.23 10.81 2.89
N LEU A 111 6.09 10.11 3.64
CA LEU A 111 5.86 9.82 5.06
C LEU A 111 5.74 11.11 5.89
N GLU A 112 6.59 12.09 5.63
CA GLU A 112 6.52 13.41 6.28
C GLU A 112 5.22 14.16 5.94
N ILE A 113 4.78 14.12 4.66
CA ILE A 113 3.51 14.70 4.24
C ILE A 113 2.34 14.03 4.97
N VAL A 114 2.33 12.70 5.03
CA VAL A 114 1.28 11.94 5.74
C VAL A 114 1.29 12.29 7.24
N ALA A 115 2.46 12.43 7.86
CA ALA A 115 2.59 12.82 9.26
C ALA A 115 2.05 14.25 9.50
N LYS A 116 2.40 15.21 8.64
CA LYS A 116 1.88 16.58 8.71
C LYS A 116 0.36 16.63 8.50
N ARG A 117 -0.17 15.85 7.55
CA ARG A 117 -1.62 15.76 7.32
C ARG A 117 -2.35 15.20 8.54
N LYS A 118 -1.82 14.18 9.20
CA LYS A 118 -2.40 13.65 10.45
C LYS A 118 -2.44 14.72 11.54
N LYS A 119 -1.36 15.47 11.73
CA LYS A 119 -1.30 16.58 12.69
C LYS A 119 -2.33 17.67 12.36
N PHE A 120 -2.45 18.04 11.10
CA PHE A 120 -3.44 19.01 10.64
C PHE A 120 -4.88 18.55 10.93
N VAL A 121 -5.21 17.29 10.61
CA VAL A 121 -6.54 16.73 10.88
C VAL A 121 -6.84 16.73 12.38
N ALA A 122 -5.86 16.38 13.22
CA ALA A 122 -6.01 16.44 14.67
C ALA A 122 -6.31 17.87 15.17
N ALA A 123 -5.51 18.85 14.75
CA ALA A 123 -5.70 20.26 15.10
C ALA A 123 -7.06 20.81 14.62
N ARG A 124 -7.49 20.42 13.41
CA ARG A 124 -8.81 20.79 12.87
C ARG A 124 -9.94 20.24 13.74
N ASN A 125 -9.84 18.98 14.18
CA ASN A 125 -10.85 18.37 15.03
C ASN A 125 -10.92 19.03 16.41
N GLU A 126 -9.77 19.40 16.96
CA GLU A 126 -9.69 20.15 18.22
C GLU A 126 -10.31 21.55 18.10
N MET A 127 -10.01 22.28 17.02
CA MET A 127 -10.64 23.57 16.71
C MET A 127 -12.16 23.44 16.57
N LEU A 128 -12.66 22.38 15.91
CA LEU A 128 -14.09 22.13 15.81
C LEU A 128 -14.74 21.86 17.17
N LYS A 129 -14.04 21.14 18.05
CA LYS A 129 -14.50 20.91 19.43
C LYS A 129 -14.61 22.23 20.21
N MET A 130 -13.55 23.04 20.22
CA MET A 130 -13.56 24.35 20.88
C MET A 130 -14.63 25.28 20.31
N ARG A 131 -14.84 25.28 19.00
CA ARG A 131 -15.90 26.06 18.35
C ARG A 131 -17.28 25.63 18.84
N ASN A 132 -17.52 24.33 18.99
CA ASN A 132 -18.80 23.81 19.48
C ASN A 132 -19.01 24.18 20.96
N GLU A 133 -17.97 24.05 21.79
CA GLU A 133 -18.00 24.47 23.21
C GLU A 133 -18.36 25.96 23.33
N TYR A 134 -17.68 26.83 22.57
CA TYR A 134 -18.02 28.27 22.52
C TYR A 134 -19.47 28.53 22.11
N HIS A 135 -19.98 27.85 21.08
CA HIS A 135 -21.38 28.05 20.64
C HIS A 135 -22.39 27.55 21.67
N MET A 136 -22.08 26.46 22.40
CA MET A 136 -22.91 25.97 23.49
C MET A 136 -22.95 26.98 24.65
N GLU A 137 -21.78 27.41 25.14
CA GLU A 137 -21.69 28.40 26.23
C GLU A 137 -22.39 29.72 25.86
N LYS A 138 -22.17 30.19 24.62
CA LYS A 138 -22.84 31.39 24.11
C LYS A 138 -24.36 31.21 24.06
N ALA A 139 -24.85 30.07 23.57
CA ALA A 139 -26.27 29.79 23.52
C ALA A 139 -26.88 29.74 24.92
N ASP A 140 -26.20 29.11 25.87
CA ASP A 140 -26.65 29.02 27.27
C ASP A 140 -26.68 30.41 27.93
N PHE A 141 -25.67 31.24 27.71
CA PHE A 141 -25.64 32.63 28.17
C PHE A 141 -26.86 33.43 27.68
N TYR A 142 -27.19 33.35 26.39
CA TYR A 142 -28.34 34.09 25.85
C TYR A 142 -29.69 33.51 26.27
N LYS A 143 -29.82 32.18 26.41
CA LYS A 143 -31.03 31.56 26.96
C LYS A 143 -31.31 32.05 28.39
N LEU A 144 -30.28 32.13 29.23
CA LEU A 144 -30.41 32.64 30.61
C LEU A 144 -30.81 34.12 30.64
N ARG A 145 -30.24 34.97 29.76
CA ARG A 145 -30.65 36.38 29.67
C ARG A 145 -32.11 36.56 29.28
N ILE A 146 -32.58 35.78 28.29
CA ILE A 146 -33.98 35.82 27.86
C ILE A 146 -34.89 35.34 29.00
N ALA A 147 -34.54 34.24 29.68
CA ALA A 147 -35.31 33.72 30.82
C ALA A 147 -35.41 34.74 31.98
N ASN A 148 -34.36 35.55 32.18
CA ASN A 148 -34.32 36.62 33.17
C ASN A 148 -34.97 37.95 32.70
N GLY A 149 -35.70 37.94 31.58
CA GLY A 149 -36.49 39.09 31.12
C GLY A 149 -35.68 40.23 30.47
N GLN A 150 -34.38 40.03 30.21
CA GLN A 150 -33.57 41.02 29.51
C GLN A 150 -33.79 40.92 27.99
N LYS A 151 -34.13 42.03 27.34
CA LYS A 151 -34.21 42.10 25.88
C LYS A 151 -32.82 41.88 25.24
N LEU A 152 -32.78 41.03 24.21
CA LEU A 152 -31.66 40.97 23.28
C LEU A 152 -31.64 42.27 22.47
N GLN A 153 -30.53 42.99 22.49
CA GLN A 153 -30.27 44.11 21.57
C GLN A 153 -29.71 43.58 20.26
#